data_AF-A0A1I7YWM8-F1
#
_entry.id   AF-A0A1I7YWM8-F1
#
_cell.length_a   1.000
_cell.length_b   1.000
_cell.length_c   1.000
_cell.angle_alpha   90.00
_cell.angle_beta   90.00
_cell.angle_gamma   90.00
#
_symmetry.space_group_name_H-M   'P 1'
#
loop_
_entity.id
_entity.type
_entity.pdbx_description
1 polymer ?
#
loop_
_entity_poly.entity_id
_entity_poly.type
_entity_poly.pdbx_seq_one_letter_code
_entity_poly.pdbx_strand_id
1 'polypeptide(L)'
;MSSLFEIVAKKISTENLAIDAKMVPRTILVNIRIRSFHKLYSKLPAFPDECFVFAKDWSINLQRTFERAERVVDPVDVFTHYMEHRNLEWMKSAWGRLDKEQQARICSSDDEVKQALSEYLKTGVPPPDYRLFALYQEARVKNFHLSVFLWKMGTVEFQKHILLGEFCRTLQFGHSDQWASNCEQLAGLVALQGFDITLGKMDWRSRTELKQIIRLMPSVFLELPENCRIPAIEDLAAASIDARVPMC
;
A
#
# COMPACT_ATOMS: atom_id res chain seq x y z
N MET A 1 25.96 -4.24 -30.20
CA MET A 1 26.56 -2.89 -30.17
C MET A 1 25.47 -1.94 -29.70
N SER A 2 25.64 -1.28 -28.55
CA SER A 2 24.65 -0.30 -28.06
C SER A 2 24.65 0.94 -28.95
N SER A 3 23.46 1.44 -29.29
CA SER A 3 23.34 2.65 -30.11
C SER A 3 23.90 3.89 -29.38
N LEU A 4 24.39 4.87 -30.14
CA LEU A 4 24.77 6.18 -29.57
C LEU A 4 23.63 6.81 -28.75
N PHE A 5 22.37 6.57 -29.15
CA PHE A 5 21.20 7.04 -28.42
C PHE A 5 21.02 6.36 -27.06
N GLU A 6 21.31 5.07 -26.92
CA GLU A 6 21.30 4.37 -25.63
C GLU A 6 22.39 4.88 -24.69
N ILE A 7 23.59 5.17 -25.22
CA ILE A 7 24.72 5.68 -24.44
C ILE A 7 24.40 7.08 -23.91
N VAL A 8 23.87 7.96 -24.76
CA VAL A 8 23.46 9.31 -24.38
C VAL A 8 22.32 9.25 -23.37
N ALA A 9 21.28 8.44 -23.60
CA ALA A 9 20.18 8.26 -22.65
C ALA A 9 20.67 7.72 -21.30
N LYS A 10 21.60 6.74 -21.31
CA LYS A 10 22.21 6.22 -20.08
C LYS A 10 22.87 7.34 -19.30
N LYS A 11 23.73 8.14 -19.96
CA LYS A 11 24.48 9.21 -19.32
C LYS A 11 23.55 10.25 -18.69
N ILE A 12 22.52 10.68 -19.43
CA ILE A 12 21.50 11.61 -18.95
C ILE A 12 20.80 11.07 -17.69
N SER A 13 20.37 9.81 -17.73
CA SER A 13 19.68 9.18 -16.60
C SER A 13 20.59 8.93 -15.40
N THR A 14 21.86 8.58 -15.60
CA THR A 14 22.80 8.32 -14.50
C THR A 14 23.28 9.59 -13.83
N GLU A 15 23.45 10.66 -14.59
CA GLU A 15 23.93 11.96 -14.09
C GLU A 15 22.79 12.90 -13.69
N ASN A 16 21.52 12.47 -13.79
CA ASN A 16 20.31 13.25 -13.51
C ASN A 16 20.29 14.63 -14.20
N LEU A 17 20.74 14.68 -15.46
CA LEU A 17 20.83 15.95 -16.19
C LEU A 17 19.43 16.50 -16.49
N ALA A 18 19.18 17.75 -16.12
CA ALA A 18 17.95 18.46 -16.48
C ALA A 18 17.99 18.85 -17.96
N ILE A 19 17.21 18.15 -18.78
CA ILE A 19 17.16 18.38 -20.23
C ILE A 19 15.71 18.59 -20.67
N ASP A 20 15.48 19.64 -21.45
CA ASP A 20 14.17 19.89 -22.06
C ASP A 20 13.87 18.78 -23.07
N ALA A 21 12.75 18.08 -22.86
CA ALA A 21 12.27 16.99 -23.71
C ALA A 21 12.08 17.41 -25.18
N LYS A 22 11.89 18.71 -25.46
CA LYS A 22 11.80 19.24 -26.83
C LYS A 22 13.15 19.35 -27.54
N MET A 23 14.25 19.29 -26.80
CA MET A 23 15.61 19.49 -27.33
C MET A 23 16.35 18.17 -27.62
N VAL A 24 15.75 17.03 -27.32
CA VAL A 24 16.35 15.71 -27.59
C VAL A 24 15.62 14.96 -28.69
N PRO A 25 16.36 14.19 -29.53
CA PRO A 25 15.73 13.23 -30.44
C PRO A 25 14.78 12.30 -29.70
N ARG A 26 13.64 12.00 -30.32
CA ARG A 26 12.59 11.14 -29.75
C ARG A 26 13.13 9.80 -29.24
N THR A 27 14.08 9.20 -29.96
CA THR A 27 14.73 7.94 -29.58
C THR A 27 15.48 8.04 -28.23
N ILE A 28 16.13 9.18 -27.96
CA ILE A 28 16.81 9.41 -26.67
C ILE A 28 15.76 9.55 -25.56
N LEU A 29 14.69 10.31 -25.81
CA LEU A 29 13.61 10.49 -24.85
C LEU A 29 12.96 9.15 -24.48
N VAL A 30 12.65 8.30 -25.47
CA VAL A 30 12.12 6.94 -25.28
C VAL A 30 13.05 6.12 -24.38
N ASN A 31 14.35 6.09 -24.70
CA ASN A 31 15.33 5.34 -23.92
C ASN A 31 15.48 5.84 -22.48
N ILE A 32 15.41 7.15 -22.25
CA ILE A 32 15.39 7.74 -20.90
C ILE A 32 14.16 7.24 -20.14
N ARG A 33 12.97 7.27 -20.76
CA ARG A 33 11.73 6.84 -20.12
C ARG A 33 11.74 5.35 -19.77
N ILE A 34 12.21 4.49 -20.66
CA ILE A 34 12.37 3.05 -20.41
C ILE A 34 13.34 2.82 -19.24
N ARG A 35 14.46 3.53 -19.19
CA ARG A 35 15.40 3.45 -18.06
C ARG A 35 14.77 3.93 -16.75
N SER A 36 14.03 5.04 -16.77
CA SER A 36 13.30 5.51 -15.60
C SER A 36 12.26 4.49 -15.13
N PHE A 37 11.57 3.82 -16.06
CA PHE A 37 10.65 2.73 -15.75
C PHE A 37 11.38 1.57 -15.06
N HIS A 38 12.48 1.05 -15.61
CA HIS A 38 13.23 -0.03 -14.97
C HIS A 38 13.85 0.36 -13.62
N LYS A 39 14.20 1.64 -13.44
CA LYS A 39 14.65 2.15 -12.14
C LYS A 39 13.51 2.18 -11.12
N LEU A 40 12.33 2.63 -11.53
CA LEU A 40 11.15 2.67 -10.67
C LEU A 40 10.63 1.27 -10.34
N TYR A 41 10.72 0.34 -11.30
CA TYR A 41 10.23 -1.02 -11.21
C TYR A 41 11.37 -2.04 -11.22
N SER A 42 12.40 -1.81 -10.40
CA SER A 42 13.63 -2.60 -10.39
C SER A 42 13.47 -4.06 -9.97
N LYS A 43 12.32 -4.41 -9.37
CA LYS A 43 11.98 -5.79 -8.99
C LYS A 43 11.35 -6.59 -10.14
N LEU A 44 10.90 -5.93 -11.21
CA LEU A 44 10.41 -6.61 -12.39
C LEU A 44 11.58 -7.16 -13.20
N PRO A 45 11.41 -8.31 -13.88
CA PRO A 45 12.31 -8.69 -14.95
C PRO A 45 12.34 -7.60 -16.03
N ALA A 46 13.46 -7.51 -16.73
CA ALA A 46 13.62 -6.51 -17.79
C ALA A 46 12.61 -6.78 -18.92
N PHE A 47 11.71 -5.84 -19.13
CA PHE A 47 10.79 -5.84 -20.27
C PHE A 47 11.58 -5.54 -21.55
N PRO A 48 11.35 -6.29 -22.63
CA PRO A 48 11.87 -5.94 -23.95
C PRO A 48 11.36 -4.55 -24.40
N ASP A 49 12.18 -3.80 -25.13
CA ASP A 49 11.86 -2.44 -25.58
C ASP A 49 10.55 -2.38 -26.39
N GLU A 50 10.19 -3.45 -27.09
CA GLU A 50 8.98 -3.58 -27.91
C GLU A 50 7.68 -3.62 -27.08
N CYS A 51 7.80 -3.90 -25.77
CA CYS A 51 6.66 -3.89 -24.85
C CYS A 51 6.20 -2.48 -24.52
N PHE A 52 7.09 -1.48 -24.58
CA PHE A 52 6.78 -0.13 -24.13
C PHE A 52 5.84 0.58 -25.11
N VAL A 53 4.66 0.94 -24.60
CA VAL A 53 3.66 1.71 -25.34
C VAL A 53 3.64 3.13 -24.81
N PHE A 54 3.90 4.12 -25.68
CA PHE A 54 3.92 5.53 -25.32
C PHE A 54 2.60 6.22 -25.68
N ALA A 55 2.09 7.06 -24.78
CA ALA A 55 0.98 7.95 -25.05
C ALA A 55 1.43 9.18 -25.88
N LYS A 56 0.47 10.05 -26.26
CA LYS A 56 0.74 11.23 -27.11
C LYS A 56 1.75 12.21 -26.50
N ASP A 57 1.80 12.28 -25.17
CA ASP A 57 2.72 13.12 -24.40
C ASP A 57 4.06 12.42 -24.11
N TRP A 58 4.32 11.26 -24.71
CA TRP A 58 5.50 10.43 -24.49
C TRP A 58 5.63 9.86 -23.07
N SER A 59 4.55 9.88 -22.29
CA SER A 59 4.45 9.08 -21.06
C SER A 59 4.29 7.60 -21.42
N ILE A 60 4.78 6.72 -20.55
CA ILE A 60 4.56 5.28 -20.73
C ILE A 60 3.11 4.97 -20.34
N ASN A 61 2.36 4.40 -21.27
CA ASN A 61 1.06 3.82 -20.98
C ASN A 61 1.29 2.50 -20.24
N LEU A 62 1.23 2.57 -18.90
CA LEU A 62 1.52 1.44 -18.02
C LEU A 62 0.63 0.23 -18.36
N GLN A 63 -0.69 0.42 -18.43
CA GLN A 63 -1.62 -0.66 -18.70
C GLN A 63 -1.26 -1.44 -19.98
N ARG A 64 -1.12 -0.73 -21.12
CA ARG A 64 -0.79 -1.38 -22.39
C ARG A 64 0.63 -1.97 -22.41
N THR A 65 1.57 -1.37 -21.68
CA THR A 65 2.94 -1.88 -21.56
C THR A 65 2.95 -3.21 -20.83
N PHE A 66 2.24 -3.32 -19.70
CA PHE A 66 2.13 -4.57 -18.97
C PHE A 66 1.34 -5.63 -19.74
N GLU A 67 0.23 -5.27 -20.42
CA GLU A 67 -0.51 -6.18 -21.31
C GLU A 67 0.38 -6.80 -22.40
N ARG A 68 1.39 -6.06 -22.90
CA ARG A 68 2.39 -6.60 -23.83
C ARG A 68 3.44 -7.44 -23.12
N ALA A 69 3.94 -6.98 -21.98
CA ALA A 69 4.95 -7.68 -21.20
C ALA A 69 4.47 -9.07 -20.76
N GLU A 70 3.20 -9.23 -20.38
CA GLU A 70 2.58 -10.52 -20.04
C GLU A 70 2.72 -11.59 -21.16
N ARG A 71 3.02 -11.20 -22.40
CA ARG A 71 3.20 -12.14 -23.53
C ARG A 71 4.63 -12.62 -23.72
N VAL A 72 5.60 -11.94 -23.13
CA VAL A 72 7.04 -12.18 -23.38
C VAL A 72 7.85 -12.35 -22.10
N VAL A 73 7.26 -11.97 -20.96
CA VAL A 73 7.78 -12.15 -19.61
C VAL A 73 6.90 -13.17 -18.90
N ASP A 74 7.47 -13.92 -17.95
CA ASP A 74 6.71 -14.82 -17.10
C ASP A 74 5.52 -14.08 -16.43
N PRO A 75 4.27 -14.47 -16.73
CA PRO A 75 3.09 -13.84 -16.16
C PRO A 75 3.06 -13.88 -14.63
N VAL A 76 3.75 -14.83 -13.99
CA VAL A 76 3.87 -14.92 -12.52
C VAL A 76 4.64 -13.73 -11.94
N ASP A 77 5.70 -13.26 -12.62
CA ASP A 77 6.50 -12.12 -12.16
C ASP A 77 5.71 -10.81 -12.30
N VAL A 78 5.00 -10.67 -13.42
CA VAL A 78 4.11 -9.52 -13.67
C VAL A 78 2.94 -9.50 -12.67
N PHE A 79 2.34 -10.66 -12.38
CA PHE A 79 1.28 -10.79 -11.39
C PHE A 79 1.77 -10.42 -9.99
N THR A 80 2.92 -10.94 -9.57
CA THR A 80 3.55 -10.60 -8.29
C THR A 80 3.76 -9.10 -8.15
N HIS A 81 4.13 -8.43 -9.25
CA HIS A 81 4.25 -6.99 -9.26
C HIS A 81 2.91 -6.27 -9.09
N TYR A 82 1.83 -6.72 -9.74
CA TYR A 82 0.49 -6.14 -9.51
C TYR A 82 0.04 -6.26 -8.06
N MET A 83 0.39 -7.36 -7.38
CA MET A 83 0.13 -7.50 -5.94
C MET A 83 0.84 -6.41 -5.12
N GLU A 84 2.06 -6.06 -5.50
CA GLU A 84 2.83 -4.99 -4.84
C GLU A 84 2.35 -3.57 -5.26
N HIS A 85 1.83 -3.42 -6.48
CA HIS A 85 1.55 -2.14 -7.14
C HIS A 85 0.06 -1.82 -7.37
N ARG A 86 -0.81 -2.40 -6.53
CA ARG A 86 -1.98 -1.68 -6.01
C ARG A 86 -3.18 -1.57 -6.96
N ASN A 87 -3.61 -2.66 -7.58
CA ASN A 87 -4.92 -2.66 -8.24
C ASN A 87 -5.60 -4.02 -8.18
N LEU A 88 -6.61 -4.16 -7.30
CA LEU A 88 -7.38 -5.39 -7.13
C LEU A 88 -8.08 -5.82 -8.43
N GLU A 89 -8.60 -4.87 -9.20
CA GLU A 89 -9.25 -5.18 -10.48
C GLU A 89 -8.22 -5.73 -11.46
N TRP A 90 -7.00 -5.18 -11.48
CA TRP A 90 -5.93 -5.71 -12.31
C TRP A 90 -5.43 -7.06 -11.81
N MET A 91 -5.36 -7.27 -10.50
CA MET A 91 -5.02 -8.58 -9.91
C MET A 91 -6.05 -9.63 -10.27
N LYS A 92 -7.36 -9.35 -10.10
CA LYS A 92 -8.44 -10.27 -10.50
C LYS A 92 -8.38 -10.58 -11.99
N SER A 93 -8.21 -9.54 -12.80
CA SER A 93 -8.10 -9.66 -14.25
C SER A 93 -6.88 -10.50 -14.66
N ALA A 94 -5.72 -10.26 -14.04
CA ALA A 94 -4.48 -10.98 -14.31
C ALA A 94 -4.56 -12.44 -13.83
N TRP A 95 -5.13 -12.69 -12.65
CA TRP A 95 -5.32 -14.04 -12.12
C TRP A 95 -6.11 -14.94 -13.08
N GLY A 96 -7.18 -14.41 -13.67
CA GLY A 96 -7.98 -15.12 -14.65
C GLY A 96 -7.26 -15.43 -15.97
N ARG A 97 -6.14 -14.77 -16.26
CA ARG A 97 -5.30 -15.03 -17.45
C ARG A 97 -4.21 -16.07 -17.20
N LEU A 98 -3.89 -16.38 -15.95
CA LEU A 98 -2.87 -17.36 -15.60
C LEU A 98 -3.38 -18.79 -15.85
N ASP A 99 -2.52 -19.64 -16.41
CA ASP A 99 -2.81 -21.06 -16.51
C ASP A 99 -2.68 -21.77 -15.14
N LYS A 100 -3.02 -23.06 -15.09
CA LYS A 100 -3.02 -23.84 -13.84
C LYS A 100 -1.62 -24.00 -13.24
N GLU A 101 -0.59 -24.11 -14.07
CA GLU A 101 0.80 -24.28 -13.61
C GLU A 101 1.33 -22.97 -13.03
N GLN A 102 1.02 -21.84 -13.67
CA GLN A 102 1.34 -20.50 -13.20
C GLN A 102 0.63 -20.18 -11.88
N GLN A 103 -0.67 -20.48 -11.77
CA GLN A 103 -1.40 -20.33 -10.52
C GLN A 103 -0.81 -21.20 -9.40
N ALA A 104 -0.43 -22.45 -9.71
CA ALA A 104 0.18 -23.35 -8.72
C ALA A 104 1.51 -22.79 -8.17
N ARG A 105 2.34 -22.19 -9.02
CA ARG A 105 3.60 -21.54 -8.61
C ARG A 105 3.40 -20.39 -7.63
N ILE A 106 2.34 -19.59 -7.82
CA ILE A 106 2.02 -18.49 -6.90
C ILE A 106 1.47 -19.06 -5.58
N CYS A 107 0.60 -20.06 -5.65
CA CYS A 107 0.06 -20.74 -4.47
C CYS A 107 1.13 -21.47 -3.64
N SER A 108 2.23 -21.91 -4.26
CA SER A 108 3.35 -22.55 -3.58
C SER A 108 4.44 -21.57 -3.13
N SER A 109 4.20 -20.26 -3.14
CA SER A 109 5.17 -19.25 -2.68
C SER A 109 5.37 -19.32 -1.16
N ASP A 110 6.59 -19.12 -0.67
CA ASP A 110 6.87 -19.06 0.77
C ASP A 110 6.30 -17.80 1.47
N ASP A 111 5.74 -16.84 0.72
CA ASP A 111 5.11 -15.64 1.27
C ASP A 111 3.65 -15.92 1.64
N GLU A 112 3.35 -15.95 2.95
CA GLU A 112 2.00 -16.24 3.47
C GLU A 112 0.94 -15.26 2.96
N VAL A 113 1.30 -13.99 2.74
CA VAL A 113 0.39 -13.01 2.17
C VAL A 113 0.09 -13.35 0.72
N LYS A 114 1.09 -13.75 -0.07
CA LYS A 114 0.84 -14.20 -1.46
C LYS A 114 -0.04 -15.43 -1.51
N GLN A 115 0.17 -16.41 -0.64
CA GLN A 115 -0.67 -17.60 -0.56
C GLN A 115 -2.12 -17.24 -0.23
N ALA A 116 -2.34 -16.43 0.81
CA ALA A 116 -3.68 -16.04 1.23
C ALA A 116 -4.43 -15.25 0.15
N LEU A 117 -3.74 -14.36 -0.56
CA LEU A 117 -4.33 -13.60 -1.66
C LEU A 117 -4.66 -14.47 -2.86
N SER A 118 -3.83 -15.46 -3.17
CA SER A 118 -4.08 -16.41 -4.25
C SER A 118 -5.31 -17.28 -3.96
N GLU A 119 -5.44 -17.74 -2.72
CA GLU A 119 -6.62 -18.49 -2.29
C GLU A 119 -7.90 -17.64 -2.35
N TYR A 120 -7.82 -16.37 -1.95
CA TYR A 120 -8.93 -15.42 -2.11
C TYR A 120 -9.31 -15.21 -3.57
N LEU A 121 -8.34 -15.03 -4.47
CA LEU A 121 -8.61 -14.84 -5.90
C LEU A 121 -9.19 -16.10 -6.56
N LYS A 122 -8.86 -17.27 -6.04
CA LYS A 122 -9.38 -18.57 -6.50
C LYS A 122 -10.80 -18.84 -6.01
N THR A 123 -11.08 -18.57 -4.73
CA THR A 123 -12.33 -18.98 -4.08
C THR A 123 -13.34 -17.85 -3.92
N GLY A 124 -12.89 -16.61 -3.97
CA GLY A 124 -13.67 -15.42 -3.60
C GLY A 124 -13.93 -15.28 -2.10
N VAL A 125 -13.44 -16.21 -1.27
CA VAL A 125 -13.70 -16.24 0.17
C VAL A 125 -12.53 -15.61 0.92
N PRO A 126 -12.75 -14.53 1.70
CA PRO A 126 -11.68 -13.94 2.49
C PRO A 126 -11.24 -14.89 3.61
N PRO A 127 -9.95 -14.86 4.01
CA PRO A 127 -9.52 -15.57 5.21
C PRO A 127 -10.32 -15.13 6.45
N PRO A 128 -10.44 -15.98 7.48
CA PRO A 128 -11.09 -15.59 8.72
C PRO A 128 -10.32 -14.45 9.42
N ASP A 129 -11.04 -13.61 10.17
CA ASP A 129 -10.50 -12.36 10.76
C ASP A 129 -9.22 -12.57 11.60
N TYR A 130 -9.09 -13.69 12.33
CA TYR A 130 -7.87 -13.97 13.10
C TYR A 130 -6.64 -14.17 12.19
N ARG A 131 -6.82 -14.78 11.01
CA ARG A 131 -5.75 -14.97 10.02
C ARG A 131 -5.50 -13.68 9.25
N LEU A 132 -6.55 -12.93 8.92
CA LEU A 132 -6.42 -11.59 8.33
C LEU A 132 -5.63 -10.66 9.24
N PHE A 133 -5.79 -10.76 10.57
CA PHE A 133 -5.01 -9.96 11.51
C PHE A 133 -3.51 -10.24 11.38
N ALA A 134 -3.11 -11.51 11.38
CA ALA A 134 -1.70 -11.90 11.23
C ALA A 134 -1.12 -11.43 9.88
N LEU A 135 -1.85 -11.68 8.79
CA LEU A 135 -1.47 -11.24 7.45
C LEU A 135 -1.37 -9.71 7.36
N TYR A 136 -2.29 -8.99 8.00
CA TYR A 136 -2.26 -7.53 8.06
C TYR A 136 -0.99 -7.04 8.76
N GLN A 137 -0.61 -7.62 9.91
CA GLN A 137 0.61 -7.23 10.63
C GLN A 137 1.86 -7.45 9.79
N GLU A 138 1.93 -8.55 9.03
CA GLU A 138 3.04 -8.81 8.10
C GLU A 138 3.03 -7.85 6.91
N ALA A 139 1.86 -7.60 6.31
CA ALA A 139 1.72 -6.70 5.19
C ALA A 139 2.02 -5.25 5.56
N ARG A 140 1.67 -4.83 6.79
CA ARG A 140 1.87 -3.48 7.33
C ARG A 140 3.32 -3.03 7.22
N VAL A 141 4.26 -3.91 7.57
CA VAL A 141 5.70 -3.58 7.52
C VAL A 141 6.28 -3.62 6.11
N LYS A 142 5.63 -4.35 5.19
CA LYS A 142 6.09 -4.51 3.80
C LYS A 142 5.55 -3.41 2.89
N ASN A 143 4.24 -3.14 2.95
CA ASN A 143 3.53 -2.29 1.99
C ASN A 143 2.14 -1.88 2.51
N PHE A 144 1.94 -0.57 2.70
CA PHE A 144 0.65 0.02 3.12
C PHE A 144 -0.56 -0.46 2.29
N HIS A 145 -0.40 -0.65 0.98
CA HIS A 145 -1.53 -1.00 0.12
C HIS A 145 -1.94 -2.46 0.27
N LEU A 146 -0.96 -3.33 0.54
CA LEU A 146 -1.21 -4.72 0.83
C LEU A 146 -1.96 -4.85 2.16
N SER A 147 -1.56 -4.06 3.16
CA SER A 147 -2.25 -4.02 4.46
C SER A 147 -3.66 -3.42 4.34
N VAL A 148 -3.85 -2.34 3.56
CA VAL A 148 -5.18 -1.81 3.22
C VAL A 148 -6.06 -2.84 2.53
N PHE A 149 -5.49 -3.61 1.61
CA PHE A 149 -6.26 -4.63 0.88
C PHE A 149 -6.77 -5.71 1.84
N LEU A 150 -5.89 -6.25 2.69
CA LEU A 150 -6.27 -7.21 3.73
C LEU A 150 -7.26 -6.60 4.74
N TRP A 151 -7.08 -5.34 5.09
CA TRP A 151 -8.01 -4.59 5.93
C TRP A 151 -9.42 -4.53 5.32
N LYS A 152 -9.53 -4.19 4.03
CA LYS A 152 -10.82 -4.14 3.31
C LYS A 152 -11.48 -5.51 3.10
N MET A 153 -10.74 -6.61 3.17
CA MET A 153 -11.32 -7.96 3.11
C MET A 153 -12.08 -8.35 4.36
N GLY A 154 -11.67 -7.82 5.52
CA GLY A 154 -12.25 -8.19 6.80
C GLY A 154 -13.62 -7.55 7.04
N THR A 155 -14.29 -8.03 8.08
CA THR A 155 -15.56 -7.46 8.54
C THR A 155 -15.41 -6.00 8.98
N VAL A 156 -16.52 -5.25 9.08
CA VAL A 156 -16.50 -3.88 9.62
C VAL A 156 -15.92 -3.87 11.05
N GLU A 157 -16.18 -4.89 11.86
CA GLU A 157 -15.64 -4.99 13.21
C GLU A 157 -14.13 -5.25 13.21
N PHE A 158 -13.64 -6.10 12.30
CA PHE A 158 -12.20 -6.25 12.06
C PHE A 158 -11.56 -4.92 11.64
N GLN A 159 -12.20 -4.20 10.71
CA GLN A 159 -11.67 -2.93 10.22
C GLN A 159 -11.57 -1.87 11.32
N LYS A 160 -12.58 -1.78 12.19
CA LYS A 160 -12.54 -0.94 13.40
C LYS A 160 -11.41 -1.36 14.33
N HIS A 161 -11.27 -2.66 14.59
CA HIS A 161 -10.23 -3.18 15.47
C HIS A 161 -8.82 -2.82 14.98
N ILE A 162 -8.55 -3.01 13.69
CA ILE A 162 -7.28 -2.62 13.07
C ILE A 162 -7.05 -1.11 13.18
N LEU A 163 -8.04 -0.29 12.81
CA LEU A 163 -7.92 1.17 12.83
C LEU A 163 -7.61 1.69 14.24
N LEU A 164 -8.28 1.17 15.26
CA LEU A 164 -8.02 1.50 16.67
C LEU A 164 -6.66 0.98 17.13
N GLY A 165 -6.26 -0.20 16.68
CA GLY A 165 -4.94 -0.77 16.96
C GLY A 165 -3.81 0.10 16.38
N GLU A 166 -3.95 0.57 15.15
CA GLU A 166 -3.00 1.52 14.55
C GLU A 166 -3.01 2.86 15.27
N PHE A 167 -4.18 3.36 15.67
CA PHE A 167 -4.27 4.58 16.47
C PHE A 167 -3.50 4.47 17.79
N CYS A 168 -3.78 3.42 18.56
CA CYS A 168 -3.08 3.13 19.82
C CYS A 168 -1.58 2.95 19.61
N ARG A 169 -1.18 2.21 18.58
CA ARG A 169 0.22 2.00 18.23
C ARG A 169 0.89 3.31 17.88
N THR A 170 0.29 4.14 17.04
CA THR A 170 0.81 5.47 16.72
C THR A 170 1.13 6.19 18.02
N LEU A 171 0.14 6.40 18.91
CA LEU A 171 0.34 7.06 20.21
C LEU A 171 1.47 6.48 21.07
N GLN A 172 1.56 5.15 21.17
CA GLN A 172 2.59 4.48 21.99
C GLN A 172 4.01 4.68 21.45
N PHE A 173 4.15 4.84 20.13
CA PHE A 173 5.42 5.10 19.44
C PHE A 173 5.66 6.60 19.18
N GLY A 174 4.94 7.47 19.90
CA GLY A 174 5.16 8.91 19.92
C GLY A 174 6.63 9.28 20.08
N HIS A 175 7.10 10.20 19.26
CA HIS A 175 8.48 10.69 19.27
C HIS A 175 9.57 9.63 18.99
N SER A 176 9.20 8.45 18.50
CA SER A 176 10.16 7.47 17.96
C SER A 176 10.46 7.73 16.49
N ASP A 177 11.54 7.14 15.98
CA ASP A 177 11.88 7.17 14.55
C ASP A 177 10.79 6.56 13.64
N GLN A 178 9.85 5.79 14.21
CA GLN A 178 8.74 5.17 13.50
C GLN A 178 7.46 6.03 13.50
N TRP A 179 7.42 7.13 14.25
CA TRP A 179 6.21 7.94 14.41
C TRP A 179 5.65 8.43 13.08
N ALA A 180 6.50 8.94 12.18
CA ALA A 180 6.08 9.43 10.87
C ALA A 180 5.44 8.31 10.03
N SER A 181 6.09 7.14 9.96
CA SER A 181 5.59 5.98 9.23
C SER A 181 4.26 5.46 9.81
N ASN A 182 4.12 5.46 11.13
CA ASN A 182 2.87 5.09 11.80
C ASN A 182 1.75 6.11 11.53
N CYS A 183 2.06 7.41 11.50
CA CYS A 183 1.11 8.45 11.13
C CYS A 183 0.65 8.31 9.68
N GLU A 184 1.56 8.03 8.75
CA GLU A 184 1.20 7.80 7.33
C GLU A 184 0.26 6.59 7.19
N GLN A 185 0.57 5.48 7.86
CA GLN A 185 -0.28 4.28 7.89
C GLN A 185 -1.67 4.62 8.46
N LEU A 186 -1.72 5.29 9.61
CA LEU A 186 -2.97 5.66 10.27
C LEU A 186 -3.81 6.62 9.43
N ALA A 187 -3.21 7.71 8.92
CA ALA A 187 -3.88 8.68 8.09
C ALA A 187 -4.47 8.04 6.83
N GLY A 188 -3.74 7.12 6.21
CA GLY A 188 -4.22 6.37 5.06
C GLY A 188 -5.46 5.53 5.37
N LEU A 189 -5.50 4.88 6.55
CA LEU A 189 -6.68 4.11 6.97
C LEU A 189 -7.87 5.01 7.34
N VAL A 190 -7.62 6.12 8.03
CA VAL A 190 -8.66 7.13 8.37
C VAL A 190 -9.29 7.68 7.11
N ALA A 191 -8.49 8.03 6.09
CA ALA A 191 -9.01 8.53 4.81
C ALA A 191 -9.84 7.50 4.04
N LEU A 192 -9.62 6.20 4.28
CA LEU A 192 -10.35 5.09 3.65
C LEU A 192 -11.49 4.55 4.51
N GLN A 193 -11.68 5.10 5.71
CA GLN A 193 -12.73 4.69 6.63
C GLN A 193 -14.10 4.95 6.00
N GLY A 194 -14.86 3.87 5.76
CA GLY A 194 -16.21 3.91 5.21
C GLY A 194 -17.30 3.59 6.24
N PHE A 195 -17.00 3.71 7.54
CA PHE A 195 -17.88 3.31 8.63
C PHE A 195 -17.73 4.26 9.82
N ASP A 196 -18.74 4.34 10.68
CA ASP A 196 -18.66 5.10 11.92
C ASP A 196 -18.07 4.27 13.06
N ILE A 197 -17.23 4.91 13.88
CA ILE A 197 -16.74 4.32 15.12
C ILE A 197 -17.70 4.68 16.25
N THR A 198 -18.57 3.74 16.62
CA THR A 198 -19.44 3.88 17.79
C THR A 198 -18.77 3.27 19.02
N LEU A 199 -18.03 4.08 19.79
CA LEU A 199 -17.33 3.61 20.99
C LEU A 199 -18.25 3.03 22.07
N GLY A 200 -19.54 3.36 22.05
CA GLY A 200 -20.54 2.77 22.96
C GLY A 200 -20.83 1.29 22.71
N LYS A 201 -20.49 0.77 21.52
CA LYS A 201 -20.63 -0.66 21.17
C LYS A 201 -19.34 -1.46 21.35
N MET A 202 -18.24 -0.79 21.70
CA MET A 202 -16.96 -1.44 22.00
C MET A 202 -17.03 -2.12 23.36
N ASP A 203 -16.35 -3.26 23.49
CA ASP A 203 -16.24 -3.90 24.79
C ASP A 203 -15.51 -2.98 25.79
N TRP A 204 -15.86 -3.14 27.07
CA TRP A 204 -15.38 -2.25 28.12
C TRP A 204 -13.85 -2.32 28.30
N ARG A 205 -13.20 -3.43 27.97
CA ARG A 205 -11.74 -3.58 28.12
C ARG A 205 -11.03 -2.74 27.07
N SER A 206 -11.37 -2.93 25.80
CA SER A 206 -10.79 -2.15 24.69
C SER A 206 -11.00 -0.65 24.89
N ARG A 207 -12.21 -0.24 25.34
CA ARG A 207 -12.49 1.17 25.64
C ARG A 207 -11.67 1.70 26.81
N THR A 208 -11.45 0.88 27.84
CA THR A 208 -10.64 1.27 29.01
C THR A 208 -9.17 1.39 28.63
N GLU A 209 -8.65 0.46 27.83
CA GLU A 209 -7.28 0.49 27.33
C GLU A 209 -7.02 1.72 26.46
N LEU A 210 -7.92 2.04 25.53
CA LEU A 210 -7.83 3.25 24.71
C LEU A 210 -7.77 4.52 25.59
N LYS A 211 -8.64 4.62 26.61
CA LYS A 211 -8.60 5.73 27.56
C LYS A 211 -7.29 5.80 28.34
N GLN A 212 -6.74 4.66 28.74
CA GLN A 212 -5.46 4.60 29.45
C GLN A 212 -4.31 5.07 28.55
N ILE A 213 -4.26 4.64 27.29
CA ILE A 213 -3.24 5.05 26.33
C ILE A 213 -3.27 6.56 26.11
N ILE A 214 -4.45 7.14 25.86
CA ILE A 214 -4.61 8.60 25.68
C ILE A 214 -4.15 9.36 26.93
N ARG A 215 -4.48 8.85 28.13
CA ARG A 215 -4.06 9.46 29.40
C ARG A 215 -2.56 9.37 29.66
N LEU A 216 -1.91 8.30 29.22
CA LEU A 216 -0.47 8.10 29.37
C LEU A 216 0.32 8.89 28.33
N MET A 217 -0.27 9.16 27.16
CA MET A 217 0.36 9.85 26.03
C MET A 217 -0.36 11.16 25.63
N PRO A 218 -0.62 12.10 26.57
CA PRO A 218 -1.44 13.28 26.27
C PRO A 218 -0.78 14.26 25.30
N SER A 219 0.54 14.47 25.38
CA SER A 219 1.27 15.35 24.46
C SER A 219 1.22 14.80 23.03
N VAL A 220 1.53 13.50 22.89
CA VAL A 220 1.52 12.80 21.60
C VAL A 220 0.12 12.83 20.97
N PHE A 221 -0.93 12.64 21.78
CA PHE A 221 -2.32 12.73 21.32
C PHE A 221 -2.65 14.14 20.80
N LEU A 222 -2.25 15.20 21.52
CA LEU A 222 -2.49 16.58 21.10
C LEU A 222 -1.71 16.97 19.84
N GLU A 223 -0.52 16.38 19.65
CA GLU A 223 0.35 16.59 18.49
C GLU A 223 -0.02 15.72 17.27
N LEU A 224 -1.04 14.86 17.38
CA LEU A 224 -1.49 14.05 16.24
C LEU A 224 -1.85 14.95 15.04
N PRO A 225 -1.30 14.65 13.84
CA PRO A 225 -1.69 15.31 12.60
C PRO A 225 -3.20 15.22 12.38
N GLU A 226 -3.79 16.27 11.79
CA GLU A 226 -5.25 16.35 11.58
C GLU A 226 -5.81 15.16 10.81
N ASN A 227 -5.08 14.68 9.78
CA ASN A 227 -5.46 13.52 8.98
C ASN A 227 -5.35 12.17 9.73
N CYS A 228 -4.75 12.14 10.91
CA CYS A 228 -4.69 10.96 11.79
C CYS A 228 -5.78 10.95 12.87
N ARG A 229 -6.52 12.06 13.03
CA ARG A 229 -7.50 12.21 14.11
C ARG A 229 -8.77 11.45 13.78
N ILE A 230 -9.34 10.83 14.81
CA ILE A 230 -10.58 10.07 14.73
C ILE A 230 -11.62 10.77 15.61
N PRO A 231 -12.67 11.40 15.06
CA PRO A 231 -13.61 12.23 15.81
C PRO A 231 -14.21 11.55 17.05
N ALA A 232 -14.61 10.28 16.92
CA ALA A 232 -15.17 9.53 18.05
C ALA A 232 -14.17 9.39 19.23
N ILE A 233 -12.87 9.33 18.95
CA ILE A 233 -11.83 9.24 19.99
C ILE A 233 -11.57 10.61 20.61
N GLU A 234 -11.63 11.68 19.83
CA GLU A 234 -11.57 13.07 20.34
C GLU A 234 -12.70 13.32 21.34
N ASP A 235 -13.94 12.93 21.00
CA ASP A 235 -15.09 13.04 21.89
C ASP A 235 -14.88 12.25 23.21
N LEU A 236 -14.27 11.05 23.10
CA LEU A 236 -13.93 10.23 24.25
C LEU A 236 -12.88 10.89 25.15
N ALA A 237 -11.87 11.50 24.54
CA ALA A 237 -10.80 12.20 25.24
C ALA A 237 -11.35 13.42 25.97
N ALA A 238 -12.14 14.26 25.29
CA ALA A 238 -12.80 15.44 25.86
C ALA A 238 -13.68 15.08 27.07
N ALA A 239 -14.57 14.09 26.91
CA ALA A 239 -15.44 13.63 28.00
C ALA A 239 -14.67 13.02 29.19
N SER A 240 -13.43 12.56 28.97
CA SER A 240 -12.58 12.00 30.02
C SER A 240 -11.74 13.06 30.74
N ILE A 241 -11.56 14.24 30.13
CA ILE A 241 -10.87 15.41 30.70
C ILE A 241 -11.85 16.26 31.52
N ASP A 242 -13.08 16.47 31.04
CA ASP A 242 -14.11 17.24 31.77
C ASP A 242 -14.53 16.62 33.10
N ALA A 243 -14.45 15.29 33.23
CA ALA A 243 -14.68 14.59 34.50
C ALA A 243 -13.65 14.91 35.61
N ARG A 244 -12.61 15.72 35.32
CA ARG A 244 -11.57 16.15 36.27
C ARG A 244 -11.70 17.60 36.76
N VAL A 245 -12.71 18.36 36.33
CA VAL A 245 -13.01 19.66 36.94
C VAL A 245 -14.05 19.42 38.04
N PRO A 246 -13.70 19.40 39.34
CA PRO A 246 -14.72 19.54 40.36
C PRO A 246 -15.36 20.91 40.14
N MET A 247 -16.66 20.94 39.90
CA MET A 247 -17.43 22.17 40.05
C MET A 247 -17.21 22.66 41.48
N CYS A 248 -16.42 23.72 41.62
CA CYS A 248 -16.41 24.56 42.81
C CYS A 248 -17.76 25.26 42.94
#